data_AF-A0A524G805-F1
#
_entry.id   AF-A0A524G805-F1
#
_cell.length_a   1.000
_cell.length_b   1.000
_cell.length_c   1.000
_cell.angle_alpha   90.00
_cell.angle_beta   90.00
_cell.angle_gamma   90.00
#
_symmetry.space_group_name_H-M   'P 1'
#
loop_
_entity.id
_entity.type
_entity.pdbx_description
1 polymer ?
#
loop_
_entity_poly.entity_id
_entity_poly.type
_entity_poly.pdbx_seq_one_letter_code
_entity_poly.pdbx_strand_id
1 'polypeptide(L)'
;MKQEKLLRHSLDDNRSTDTLPNVRSVKYESGRTIDIDVADFKGHPLWKILIETARNNPLFPGNAGYAHTHIIPQNPTITPKQLASKLSITVGEALAILEGYEEKPK
;
A
#
# COMPACT_ATOMS: atom_id res chain seq x y z
N MET A 1 -6.31 28.38 46.84
CA MET A 1 -5.25 27.37 46.74
C MET A 1 -5.81 26.10 46.10
N LYS A 2 -5.66 25.89 44.79
CA LYS A 2 -6.10 24.65 44.09
C LYS A 2 -5.41 24.53 42.71
N GLN A 3 -4.10 24.31 42.69
CA GLN A 3 -3.37 23.98 41.46
C GLN A 3 -2.32 22.86 41.61
N GLU A 4 -2.19 22.24 42.79
CA GLU A 4 -1.15 21.22 43.01
C GLU A 4 -1.55 19.80 42.57
N LYS A 5 -2.84 19.55 42.26
CA LYS A 5 -3.32 18.19 41.96
C LYS A 5 -3.12 17.76 40.49
N LEU A 6 -2.79 18.70 39.60
CA LEU A 6 -2.58 18.42 38.17
C LEU A 6 -1.12 18.06 37.82
N LEU A 7 -0.15 18.33 38.70
CA LEU A 7 1.27 18.10 38.43
C LEU A 7 1.77 16.72 38.87
N ARG A 8 0.98 15.92 39.58
CA ARG A 8 1.43 14.63 40.12
C ARG A 8 1.36 13.47 39.13
N HIS A 9 0.74 13.64 37.96
CA HIS A 9 0.64 12.57 36.95
C HIS A 9 1.54 12.81 35.73
N SER A 10 2.61 13.59 35.89
CA SER A 10 3.61 13.84 34.84
C SER A 10 5.00 13.29 35.19
N LEU A 11 5.13 12.49 36.26
CA LEU A 11 6.43 11.99 36.73
C LEU A 11 6.66 10.49 36.56
N ASP A 12 5.73 9.72 36.01
CA ASP A 12 5.87 8.26 35.87
C ASP A 12 5.35 7.71 34.53
N ASP A 13 5.82 8.25 33.41
CA ASP A 13 5.81 7.45 32.17
C ASP A 13 7.14 7.65 31.44
N ASN A 14 8.22 7.32 32.14
CA ASN A 14 9.49 6.96 31.52
C ASN A 14 9.31 5.60 30.82
N ARG A 15 8.45 5.55 29.79
CA ARG A 15 8.43 4.45 28.84
C ARG A 15 9.73 4.57 28.07
N SER A 16 10.71 3.77 28.46
CA SER A 16 11.90 3.49 27.68
C SER A 16 11.47 3.14 26.26
N THR A 17 11.61 4.10 25.35
CA THR A 17 11.40 3.89 23.91
C THR A 17 12.42 2.92 23.33
N ASP A 18 13.45 2.57 24.10
CA ASP A 18 14.49 1.58 23.80
C ASP A 18 13.98 0.14 23.61
N THR A 19 12.75 -0.17 24.03
CA THR A 19 12.17 -1.52 23.86
C THR A 19 11.20 -1.67 22.69
N LEU A 20 10.85 -0.60 21.97
CA LEU A 20 10.07 -0.76 20.75
C LEU A 20 11.01 -1.25 19.64
N PRO A 21 10.72 -2.40 18.99
CA PRO A 21 11.51 -2.82 17.84
C PRO A 21 11.49 -1.67 16.83
N ASN A 22 12.67 -1.27 16.34
CA ASN A 22 12.78 -0.27 15.30
C ASN A 22 12.29 -0.85 13.96
N VAL A 23 10.97 -0.94 13.82
CA VAL A 23 10.28 -1.47 12.61
C VAL A 23 10.66 -0.65 11.36
N ARG A 24 11.13 0.60 11.54
CA ARG A 24 11.42 1.54 10.43
C ARG A 24 12.81 1.37 9.81
N SER A 25 13.70 0.55 10.39
CA SER A 25 15.12 0.55 9.98
C SER A 25 15.56 -0.61 9.09
N VAL A 26 14.68 -1.57 8.78
CA VAL A 26 15.03 -2.55 7.75
C VAL A 26 14.99 -1.80 6.41
N LYS A 27 16.16 -1.67 5.78
CA LYS A 27 16.32 -1.03 4.48
C LYS A 27 15.63 -1.90 3.42
N TYR A 28 14.33 -1.72 3.24
CA TYR A 28 13.59 -2.37 2.16
C TYR A 28 13.89 -1.66 0.85
N GLU A 29 14.34 -2.40 -0.15
CA GLU A 29 14.34 -1.90 -1.51
C GLU A 29 12.89 -1.62 -1.94
N SER A 30 12.66 -0.47 -2.56
CA SER A 30 11.31 -0.11 -2.94
C SER A 30 10.79 -1.09 -3.99
N GLY A 31 9.67 -1.74 -3.68
CA GLY A 31 8.97 -2.59 -4.65
C GLY A 31 8.52 -1.86 -5.92
N ARG A 32 8.59 -0.52 -5.95
CA ARG A 32 8.22 0.32 -7.11
C ARG A 32 9.08 0.06 -8.35
N THR A 33 10.33 -0.36 -8.17
CA THR A 33 11.30 -0.49 -9.28
C THR A 33 11.53 -1.92 -9.74
N ILE A 34 10.95 -2.90 -9.04
CA ILE A 34 11.11 -4.32 -9.36
C ILE A 34 10.58 -4.58 -10.78
N ASP A 35 11.38 -5.27 -11.57
CA ASP A 35 10.95 -5.82 -12.86
C ASP A 35 10.40 -7.23 -12.61
N ILE A 36 9.13 -7.46 -12.95
CA ILE A 36 8.40 -8.67 -12.58
C ILE A 36 7.86 -9.32 -13.87
N ASP A 37 8.17 -10.59 -14.08
CA ASP A 37 7.44 -11.40 -15.06
C ASP A 37 6.11 -11.86 -14.46
N VAL A 38 5.03 -11.15 -14.78
CA VAL A 38 3.70 -11.37 -14.21
C VAL A 38 3.21 -12.81 -14.44
N ALA A 39 3.60 -13.46 -15.54
CA ALA A 39 3.14 -14.79 -15.90
C ALA A 39 3.54 -15.84 -14.84
N ASP A 40 4.75 -15.72 -14.30
CA ASP A 40 5.30 -16.66 -13.32
C ASP A 40 4.62 -16.54 -11.95
N PHE A 41 4.10 -15.36 -11.60
CA PHE A 41 3.54 -15.13 -10.27
C PHE A 41 2.06 -15.46 -10.15
N LYS A 42 1.28 -15.46 -11.24
CA LYS A 42 -0.16 -15.77 -11.18
C LYS A 42 -0.48 -17.16 -10.65
N GLY A 43 0.41 -18.13 -10.91
CA GLY A 43 0.29 -19.50 -10.38
C GLY A 43 0.74 -19.64 -8.92
N HIS A 44 1.43 -18.64 -8.36
CA HIS A 44 1.99 -18.71 -7.02
C HIS A 44 0.91 -18.46 -5.95
N PRO A 45 0.85 -19.22 -4.84
CA PRO A 45 -0.17 -19.04 -3.80
C PRO A 45 -0.18 -17.64 -3.16
N LEU A 46 0.97 -16.95 -3.15
CA LEU A 46 1.07 -15.56 -2.69
C LEU A 46 0.32 -14.56 -3.58
N TRP A 47 -0.02 -14.92 -4.82
CA TRP A 47 -0.78 -14.05 -5.72
C TRP A 47 -2.12 -13.63 -5.12
N LYS A 48 -2.89 -14.59 -4.61
CA LYS A 48 -4.20 -14.29 -4.00
C LYS A 48 -4.07 -13.35 -2.81
N ILE A 49 -3.05 -13.56 -1.98
CA ILE A 49 -2.77 -12.71 -0.81
C ILE A 49 -2.38 -11.30 -1.25
N LEU A 50 -1.57 -11.17 -2.30
CA LEU A 50 -1.21 -9.87 -2.89
C LEU A 50 -2.47 -9.12 -3.35
N ILE A 51 -3.32 -9.78 -4.15
CA ILE A 51 -4.53 -9.15 -4.71
C ILE A 51 -5.48 -8.74 -3.59
N GLU A 52 -5.72 -9.59 -2.60
CA GLU A 52 -6.55 -9.29 -1.44
C GLU A 52 -5.99 -8.09 -0.66
N THR A 53 -4.70 -8.13 -0.34
CA THR A 53 -4.03 -7.08 0.44
C THR A 53 -4.07 -5.73 -0.28
N ALA A 54 -3.77 -5.73 -1.59
CA ALA A 54 -3.79 -4.51 -2.40
C ALA A 54 -5.20 -3.91 -2.50
N ARG A 55 -6.23 -4.75 -2.72
CA ARG A 55 -7.62 -4.29 -2.84
C ARG A 55 -8.20 -3.78 -1.53
N ASN A 56 -7.70 -4.26 -0.39
CA ASN A 56 -8.11 -3.79 0.93
C ASN A 56 -7.50 -2.43 1.33
N ASN A 57 -6.60 -1.85 0.52
CA ASN A 57 -6.12 -0.48 0.76
C ASN A 57 -7.29 0.51 0.58
N PRO A 58 -7.59 1.39 1.57
CA PRO A 58 -8.66 2.38 1.47
C PRO A 58 -8.58 3.30 0.23
N LEU A 59 -7.38 3.55 -0.29
CA LEU A 59 -7.17 4.38 -1.48
C LEU A 59 -7.31 3.59 -2.80
N PHE A 60 -7.37 2.26 -2.74
CA PHE A 60 -7.40 1.40 -3.91
C PHE A 60 -8.58 1.69 -4.85
N PRO A 61 -9.84 1.84 -4.37
CA PRO A 61 -10.97 2.08 -5.27
C PRO A 61 -10.81 3.36 -6.10
N GLY A 62 -10.29 4.43 -5.50
CA GLY A 62 -10.05 5.70 -6.20
C GLY A 62 -8.94 5.57 -7.24
N ASN A 63 -7.84 4.91 -6.89
CA ASN A 63 -6.72 4.67 -7.80
C ASN A 63 -7.13 3.76 -8.97
N ALA A 64 -7.89 2.70 -8.69
CA ALA A 64 -8.40 1.77 -9.69
C ALA A 64 -9.39 2.44 -10.64
N GLY A 65 -10.36 3.17 -10.10
CA GLY A 65 -11.35 3.90 -10.89
C GLY A 65 -10.68 4.92 -11.82
N TYR A 66 -9.74 5.72 -11.30
CA TYR A 66 -8.98 6.67 -12.12
C TYR A 66 -8.14 5.97 -13.19
N ALA A 67 -7.48 4.86 -12.86
CA ALA A 67 -6.70 4.08 -13.83
C ALA A 67 -7.56 3.58 -15.00
N HIS A 68 -8.71 2.97 -14.71
CA HIS A 68 -9.62 2.39 -15.72
C HIS A 68 -10.34 3.45 -16.56
N THR A 69 -10.55 4.65 -16.02
CA THR A 69 -11.25 5.72 -16.74
C THR A 69 -10.32 6.65 -17.54
N HIS A 70 -9.09 6.89 -17.05
CA HIS A 70 -8.21 7.92 -17.61
C HIS A 70 -6.86 7.38 -18.13
N ILE A 71 -6.33 6.27 -17.60
CA ILE A 71 -4.98 5.81 -17.98
C ILE A 71 -5.04 4.65 -18.96
N ILE A 72 -5.72 3.56 -18.57
CA ILE A 72 -5.77 2.31 -19.33
C ILE A 72 -6.41 2.50 -20.72
N PRO A 73 -7.50 3.28 -20.90
CA PRO A 73 -8.04 3.53 -22.23
C PRO A 73 -7.07 4.24 -23.18
N GLN A 74 -6.17 5.08 -22.64
CA GLN A 74 -5.17 5.81 -23.42
C GLN A 74 -3.94 4.95 -23.74
N ASN A 75 -3.63 3.97 -22.88
CA ASN A 75 -2.52 3.03 -23.06
C ASN A 75 -2.92 1.64 -22.56
N PRO A 76 -3.58 0.83 -23.40
CA PRO A 76 -4.06 -0.50 -23.00
C PRO A 76 -2.94 -1.49 -22.69
N THR A 77 -1.73 -1.25 -23.21
CA THR A 77 -0.55 -2.09 -23.03
C THR A 77 0.35 -1.61 -21.89
N ILE A 78 -0.14 -0.72 -21.03
CA ILE A 78 0.64 -0.18 -19.91
C ILE A 78 1.10 -1.30 -18.97
N THR A 79 2.38 -1.30 -18.62
CA THR A 79 2.92 -2.30 -17.69
C THR A 79 2.60 -1.93 -16.23
N PRO A 80 2.56 -2.91 -15.30
CA PRO A 80 2.35 -2.63 -13.88
C PRO A 80 3.33 -1.60 -13.31
N LYS A 81 4.60 -1.67 -13.71
CA LYS A 81 5.67 -0.72 -13.30
C LYS A 81 5.40 0.71 -13.79
N GLN A 82 4.95 0.85 -15.03
CA GLN A 82 4.59 2.15 -15.60
C GLN A 82 3.36 2.74 -14.89
N LEU A 83 2.35 1.92 -14.64
CA LEU A 83 1.14 2.34 -13.93
C LEU A 83 1.46 2.75 -12.48
N ALA A 84 2.27 1.96 -11.79
CA ALA A 84 2.72 2.26 -10.42
C ALA A 84 3.44 3.60 -10.35
N SER A 85 4.32 3.87 -11.32
CA SER A 85 5.05 5.14 -11.42
C SER A 85 4.10 6.32 -11.69
N LYS A 86 3.12 6.15 -12.58
CA LYS A 86 2.17 7.20 -12.96
C LYS A 86 1.21 7.58 -11.82
N LEU A 87 0.82 6.62 -11.00
CA LEU A 87 -0.10 6.82 -9.87
C LEU A 87 0.60 6.98 -8.52
N SER A 88 1.93 6.89 -8.47
CA SER A 88 2.71 6.88 -7.22
C SER A 88 2.33 5.78 -6.22
N ILE A 89 1.77 4.67 -6.71
CA ILE A 89 1.35 3.50 -5.93
C ILE A 89 2.44 2.42 -5.93
N THR A 90 2.19 1.30 -5.23
CA THR A 90 3.07 0.12 -5.29
C THR A 90 2.83 -0.69 -6.57
N VAL A 91 3.84 -1.47 -7.01
CA VAL A 91 3.66 -2.39 -8.15
C VAL A 91 2.60 -3.45 -7.84
N GLY A 92 2.47 -3.87 -6.58
CA GLY A 92 1.41 -4.77 -6.14
C GLY A 92 0.00 -4.23 -6.36
N GLU A 93 -0.23 -2.95 -6.04
CA GLU A 93 -1.51 -2.29 -6.33
C GLU A 93 -1.74 -2.15 -7.83
N ALA A 94 -0.71 -1.79 -8.60
CA ALA A 94 -0.81 -1.71 -10.05
C ALA A 94 -1.16 -3.08 -10.68
N LEU A 95 -0.56 -4.16 -10.19
CA LEU A 95 -0.91 -5.53 -10.59
C LEU A 95 -2.38 -5.83 -10.29
N ALA A 96 -2.85 -5.50 -9.09
CA ALA A 96 -4.24 -5.74 -8.70
C ALA A 96 -5.26 -4.91 -9.50
N ILE A 97 -4.89 -3.71 -9.95
CA ILE A 97 -5.71 -2.88 -10.85
C ILE A 97 -5.80 -3.54 -12.25
N LEU A 98 -4.67 -4.00 -12.78
CA LEU A 98 -4.57 -4.59 -14.11
C LEU A 98 -5.14 -6.01 -14.20
N GLU A 99 -5.18 -6.76 -13.09
CA GLU A 99 -5.82 -8.08 -13.01
C GLU A 99 -7.34 -8.03 -13.24
N GLY A 100 -7.93 -6.83 -13.18
CA GLY A 100 -9.36 -6.59 -13.34
C GLY A 100 -9.98 -6.22 -12.01
N TYR A 101 -10.42 -4.97 -11.90
CA TYR A 101 -11.24 -4.52 -10.79
C TYR A 101 -12.70 -4.68 -11.18
N GLU A 102 -13.42 -5.56 -10.49
CA GLU A 102 -14.88 -5.57 -10.57
C GLU A 102 -15.37 -4.40 -9.73
N GLU A 103 -15.74 -3.31 -10.38
CA GLU A 103 -16.45 -2.22 -9.72
C GLU A 103 -17.79 -2.79 -9.23
N LYS A 104 -17.99 -2.91 -7.91
CA LYS A 104 -19.30 -3.32 -7.39
C LYS A 104 -20.33 -2.27 -7.86
N PRO A 105 -21.39 -2.66 -8.58
CA PRO A 105 -22.42 -1.71 -8.97
C PRO A 105 -23.03 -1.07 -7.70
N LYS A 106 -23.25 0.25 -7.76
CA LYS A 106 -23.86 1.06 -6.69
C LYS A 106 -25.29 0.64 -6.40
#